data_AF-A0A166BGC2-F1
#
_entry.id   AF-A0A166BGC2-F1
#
_cell.length_a   1.000
_cell.length_b   1.000
_cell.length_c   1.000
_cell.angle_alpha   90.00
_cell.angle_beta   90.00
_cell.angle_gamma   90.00
#
_symmetry.space_group_name_H-M   'P 1'
#
loop_
_entity.id
_entity.type
_entity.pdbx_description
1 polymer ?
#
loop_
_entity_poly.entity_id
_entity_poly.type
_entity_poly.pdbx_seq_one_letter_code
_entity_poly.pdbx_strand_id
1 'polypeptide(L)'
;MSRIDSFLADNAQYVAKGELPSLESVAFVAQDYTPNDPKPSFAIVTCMDRRLDPIRALGLEGKAAIIRNAGGVAADALRSLIVFQSLTRGKEIV
;
A
#
# COMPACT_ATOMS: atom_id res chain seq x y z
N MET A 1 22.07 -0.38 19.14
CA MET A 1 20.89 -1.05 18.56
C MET A 1 20.91 -0.81 17.07
N SER A 2 20.71 -1.84 16.24
CA SER A 2 20.70 -1.67 14.79
C SER A 2 19.38 -1.01 14.34
N ARG A 3 19.38 -0.40 13.15
CA ARG A 3 18.17 0.18 12.54
C ARG A 3 17.12 -0.89 12.22
N ILE A 4 17.54 -2.14 12.04
CA ILE A 4 16.65 -3.28 11.82
C ILE A 4 15.92 -3.60 13.13
N ASP A 5 16.62 -3.61 14.26
CA ASP A 5 16.03 -3.88 15.56
C ASP A 5 14.95 -2.86 15.93
N SER A 6 15.15 -1.58 15.60
CA SER A 6 14.11 -0.56 15.80
C SER A 6 12.88 -0.81 14.95
N PHE A 7 13.04 -1.19 13.67
CA PHE A 7 11.89 -1.52 12.82
C PHE A 7 11.12 -2.75 13.32
N LEU A 8 11.81 -3.75 13.86
CA LEU A 8 11.17 -4.92 14.45
C LEU A 8 10.40 -4.56 15.71
N ALA A 9 10.95 -3.70 16.57
CA ALA A 9 10.27 -3.20 17.76
C ALA A 9 9.04 -2.35 17.43
N ASP A 10 9.16 -1.42 16.47
CA ASP A 10 8.05 -0.58 16.00
C ASP A 10 6.94 -1.43 15.38
N ASN A 11 7.30 -2.46 14.59
CA ASN A 11 6.34 -3.40 14.03
C ASN A 11 5.65 -4.24 15.12
N ALA A 12 6.37 -4.71 16.14
CA ALA A 12 5.77 -5.43 17.26
C ALA A 12 4.76 -4.57 18.04
N GLN A 13 5.07 -3.29 18.26
CA GLN A 13 4.12 -2.34 18.85
C GLN A 13 2.91 -2.10 17.95
N TYR A 14 3.13 -2.00 16.64
CA TYR A 14 2.06 -1.86 15.66
C TYR A 14 1.11 -3.07 15.69
N VAL A 15 1.64 -4.29 15.67
CA VAL A 15 0.87 -5.54 15.78
C VAL A 15 0.03 -5.60 17.06
N ALA A 16 0.62 -5.18 18.18
CA ALA A 16 -0.05 -5.18 19.48
C ALA A 16 -1.26 -4.24 19.57
N LYS A 17 -1.39 -3.26 18.67
CA LYS A 17 -2.58 -2.38 18.59
C LYS A 17 -3.83 -3.11 18.08
N GLY A 18 -3.67 -4.30 17.49
CA GLY A 18 -4.80 -5.13 17.06
C GLY A 18 -5.49 -4.67 15.77
N GLU A 19 -4.90 -3.74 15.03
CA GLU A 19 -5.39 -3.21 13.74
C GLU A 19 -5.03 -4.12 12.55
N LEU A 20 -4.58 -5.36 12.80
CA LEU A 20 -4.16 -6.28 11.75
C LEU A 20 -5.28 -7.26 11.37
N PRO A 21 -5.44 -7.59 10.08
CA PRO A 21 -6.41 -8.57 9.64
C PRO A 21 -5.96 -9.96 10.12
N SER A 22 -6.90 -10.79 10.57
CA SER A 22 -6.61 -12.17 10.96
C SER A 22 -6.14 -12.97 9.74
N LEU A 23 -4.85 -13.33 9.72
CA LEU A 23 -4.22 -14.10 8.64
C LEU A 23 -4.69 -15.57 8.69
N GLU A 24 -5.90 -15.86 8.20
CA GLU A 24 -6.40 -17.24 8.08
C GLU A 24 -5.89 -17.96 6.81
N SER A 25 -5.23 -17.26 5.89
CA SER A 25 -4.69 -17.87 4.66
C SER A 25 -3.42 -17.18 4.16
N VAL A 26 -2.56 -17.95 3.48
CA VAL A 26 -1.26 -17.55 2.89
C VAL A 26 -1.39 -16.64 1.66
N ALA A 27 -2.57 -16.04 1.43
CA ALA A 27 -2.75 -15.06 0.39
C ALA A 27 -2.10 -13.73 0.83
N PHE A 28 -1.43 -13.03 -0.09
CA PHE A 28 -0.96 -11.67 0.14
C PHE A 28 -2.17 -10.75 0.32
N VAL A 29 -2.64 -10.62 1.56
CA VAL A 29 -3.82 -9.85 1.95
C VAL A 29 -3.33 -8.52 2.53
N ALA A 30 -3.76 -7.41 1.93
CA ALA A 30 -3.43 -6.07 2.43
C ALA A 30 -4.05 -5.83 3.81
N GLN A 31 -3.45 -4.93 4.59
CA GLN A 31 -3.73 -4.70 6.01
C GLN A 31 -5.19 -4.37 6.36
N ASP A 32 -5.98 -3.87 5.40
CA ASP A 32 -7.40 -3.53 5.60
C ASP A 32 -8.35 -4.40 4.76
N TYR A 33 -7.83 -5.44 4.10
CA TYR A 33 -8.66 -6.29 3.25
C TYR A 33 -9.53 -7.21 4.10
N THR A 34 -10.81 -6.89 4.19
CA THR A 34 -11.87 -7.88 4.39
C THR A 34 -12.38 -8.33 3.01
N PRO A 35 -12.91 -9.54 2.85
CA PRO A 35 -13.51 -9.97 1.57
C PRO A 35 -14.60 -9.03 1.03
N ASN A 36 -15.18 -8.18 1.90
CA ASN A 36 -16.21 -7.20 1.58
C ASN A 36 -15.69 -5.75 1.56
N ASP A 37 -14.39 -5.53 1.73
CA ASP A 37 -13.87 -4.16 1.77
C ASP A 37 -13.86 -3.55 0.36
N PRO A 38 -14.34 -2.30 0.18
CA PRO A 38 -14.31 -1.64 -1.11
C PRO A 38 -12.90 -1.65 -1.71
N LYS A 39 -12.77 -2.29 -2.87
CA LYS A 39 -11.50 -2.31 -3.62
C LYS A 39 -11.08 -0.86 -3.92
N PRO A 40 -9.77 -0.55 -3.88
CA PRO A 40 -9.30 0.79 -4.19
C PRO A 40 -9.77 1.18 -5.60
N SER A 41 -10.45 2.32 -5.70
CA SER A 41 -11.03 2.81 -6.95
C SER A 41 -10.00 3.50 -7.84
N PHE A 42 -8.88 3.93 -7.26
CA PHE A 42 -7.78 4.60 -7.95
C PHE A 42 -6.40 4.11 -7.48
N ALA A 43 -5.41 4.29 -8.35
CA ALA A 43 -4.00 4.00 -8.09
C ALA A 43 -3.16 5.27 -8.15
N ILE A 44 -2.10 5.32 -7.36
CA ILE A 44 -1.12 6.41 -7.33
C ILE A 44 0.24 5.86 -7.75
N VAL A 45 0.88 6.49 -8.73
CA VAL A 45 2.26 6.20 -9.10
C VAL A 45 3.14 7.36 -8.66
N THR A 46 4.09 7.10 -7.76
CA THR A 46 4.93 8.17 -7.23
C THR A 46 6.38 7.74 -6.97
N CYS A 47 7.22 8.69 -6.58
CA CYS A 47 8.63 8.45 -6.33
C CYS A 47 8.87 7.70 -5.00
N MET A 48 9.93 6.90 -4.95
CA MET A 48 10.45 6.26 -3.73
C MET A 48 11.19 7.22 -2.78
N ASP A 49 11.16 8.54 -3.01
CA ASP A 49 11.81 9.53 -2.16
C ASP A 49 11.33 9.43 -0.70
N ARG A 50 12.27 9.25 0.23
CA ARG A 50 11.97 9.07 1.67
C ARG A 50 11.23 10.25 2.31
N ARG A 51 11.29 11.45 1.70
CA ARG A 51 10.62 12.66 2.20
C ARG A 51 9.13 12.64 1.86
N LEU A 52 8.73 11.79 0.93
CA LEU A 52 7.36 11.69 0.47
C LEU A 52 6.63 10.57 1.21
N ASP A 53 5.65 10.98 2.01
CA ASP A 53 4.58 10.11 2.50
C ASP A 53 3.34 10.35 1.63
N PRO A 54 3.02 9.45 0.68
CA PRO A 54 1.93 9.66 -0.27
C PRO A 54 0.55 9.71 0.39
N ILE A 55 0.35 9.00 1.51
CA ILE A 55 -0.94 8.98 2.22
C ILE A 55 -1.17 10.35 2.84
N ARG A 56 -0.17 10.86 3.58
CA ARG A 56 -0.26 12.16 4.24
C ARG A 56 -0.27 13.32 3.26
N ALA A 57 0.53 13.25 2.19
CA ALA A 57 0.66 14.32 1.20
C ALA A 57 -0.63 14.56 0.41
N LEU A 58 -1.40 13.50 0.16
CA LEU A 58 -2.65 13.56 -0.60
C LEU A 58 -3.90 13.58 0.30
N GLY A 59 -3.73 13.60 1.63
CA GLY A 59 -4.84 13.61 2.57
C GLY A 59 -5.75 12.39 2.46
N LEU A 60 -5.19 11.23 2.14
CA LEU A 60 -5.95 10.03 1.87
C LEU A 60 -6.28 9.31 3.18
N GLU A 61 -7.57 9.18 3.48
CA GLU A 61 -8.06 8.44 4.65
C GLU A 61 -8.21 6.93 4.40
N GLY A 62 -8.00 6.48 3.15
CA GLY A 62 -7.93 5.06 2.81
C GLY A 62 -8.52 4.71 1.45
N LYS A 63 -7.93 3.69 0.80
CA LYS A 63 -8.32 3.02 -0.46
C LYS A 63 -7.75 3.56 -1.77
N ALA A 64 -6.45 3.85 -1.76
CA ALA A 64 -5.67 3.98 -3.00
C ALA A 64 -4.63 2.85 -3.12
N ALA A 65 -4.40 2.35 -4.32
CA ALA A 65 -3.26 1.48 -4.58
C ALA A 65 -2.00 2.33 -4.79
N ILE A 66 -1.02 2.24 -3.87
CA ILE A 66 0.19 3.09 -3.91
C ILE A 66 1.36 2.32 -4.52
N ILE A 67 1.84 2.77 -5.68
CA ILE A 67 2.98 2.20 -6.40
C ILE A 67 4.14 3.20 -6.33
N ARG A 68 5.30 2.77 -5.84
CA ARG A 68 6.48 3.64 -5.68
C ARG A 68 7.69 3.07 -6.43
N ASN A 69 8.33 3.89 -7.27
CA ASN A 69 9.59 3.54 -7.96
C ASN A 69 10.51 4.78 -8.06
N ALA A 70 11.70 4.62 -8.62
CA ALA A 70 12.63 5.74 -8.81
C ALA A 70 12.03 6.76 -9.81
N GLY A 71 11.66 7.94 -9.32
CA GLY A 71 11.12 9.03 -10.15
C GLY A 71 9.63 8.96 -10.46
N GLY A 72 8.89 7.94 -10.00
CA GLY A 72 7.46 7.81 -10.32
C GLY A 72 7.22 7.50 -11.81
N VAL A 73 8.14 6.76 -12.44
CA VAL A 73 8.09 6.47 -13.87
C VAL A 73 6.94 5.49 -14.15
N ALA A 74 5.96 5.94 -14.93
CA ALA A 74 4.76 5.16 -15.25
C ALA A 74 5.06 3.86 -16.02
N ALA A 75 6.07 3.87 -16.90
CA ALA A 75 6.48 2.70 -17.66
C ALA A 75 6.88 1.52 -16.75
N ASP A 76 7.66 1.79 -15.70
CA ASP A 76 8.09 0.80 -14.72
C ASP A 76 6.94 0.33 -13.82
N ALA A 77 5.90 1.15 -13.67
CA ALA A 77 4.70 0.84 -12.89
C ALA A 77 3.66 0.04 -13.68
N LEU A 78 3.81 -0.11 -15.00
CA LEU A 78 2.78 -0.66 -15.89
C LEU A 78 2.27 -2.03 -15.46
N ARG A 79 3.17 -2.95 -15.08
CA ARG A 79 2.79 -4.28 -14.58
C ARG A 79 1.87 -4.19 -13.37
N SER A 80 2.19 -3.30 -12.42
CA SER A 80 1.39 -3.10 -11.21
C SER A 80 0.04 -2.45 -11.51
N LEU A 81 0.00 -1.50 -12.45
CA LEU A 81 -1.23 -0.88 -12.92
C LEU A 81 -2.17 -1.87 -13.61
N ILE A 82 -1.64 -2.78 -14.45
CA ILE A 82 -2.43 -3.84 -15.10
C ILE A 82 -3.08 -4.74 -14.04
N VAL A 83 -2.32 -5.17 -13.02
CA VAL A 83 -2.85 -5.99 -11.93
C VAL A 83 -3.94 -5.24 -11.16
N PHE A 84 -3.70 -3.97 -10.83
CA PHE A 84 -4.69 -3.11 -10.19
C PHE A 84 -6.00 -3.07 -11.00
N GLN A 85 -5.95 -2.66 -12.26
CA GLN A 85 -7.15 -2.54 -13.09
C GLN A 85 -7.88 -3.88 -13.28
N SER A 86 -7.14 -4.99 -13.35
CA SER A 86 -7.71 -6.33 -13.52
C SER A 86 -8.46 -6.80 -12.27
N LEU A 87 -7.91 -6.55 -11.09
CA LEU A 87 -8.47 -7.03 -9.82
C LEU A 87 -9.53 -6.09 -9.23
N THR A 88 -9.33 -4.77 -9.38
CA THR A 88 -10.18 -3.75 -8.74
C THR A 88 -11.21 -3.15 -9.69
N ARG A 89 -11.00 -3.26 -11.01
CA ARG A 89 -11.73 -2.50 -12.03
C ARG A 89 -11.60 -0.98 -11.88
N GLY A 90 -10.66 -0.51 -11.05
CA GLY A 90 -10.33 0.91 -10.91
C GLY A 90 -9.82 1.47 -12.23
N LYS A 91 -10.21 2.69 -12.56
CA LYS A 91 -9.88 3.34 -13.84
C LYS A 91 -9.06 4.61 -13.67
N GLU A 92 -8.99 5.13 -12.46
CA GLU A 92 -8.30 6.36 -12.15
C GLU A 92 -6.86 6.06 -11.71
N ILE A 93 -5.93 6.82 -12.29
CA ILE A 93 -4.49 6.71 -12.04
C ILE A 93 -3.97 8.14 -11.87
N VAL A 94 -3.29 8.38 -10.74
CA VAL A 94 -2.73 9.67 -10.33
C VAL A 94 -1.22 9.59 -10.23
#